data_AF-A0A1R4H3U7-F1
#
_entry.id   AF-A0A1R4H3U7-F1
#
_cell.length_a   1.000
_cell.length_b   1.000
_cell.length_c   1.000
_cell.angle_alpha   90.00
_cell.angle_beta   90.00
_cell.angle_gamma   90.00
#
_symmetry.space_group_name_H-M   'P 1'
#
loop_
_entity.id
_entity.type
_entity.pdbx_description
1 polymer ?
#
loop_
_entity_poly.entity_id
_entity_poly.type
_entity_poly.pdbx_seq_one_letter_code
_entity_poly.pdbx_strand_id
1 'polypeptide(L)'
;MSDYETQSLQIATDTLHVYFWGDVITACALLAAICGGFVAFFTLRKIAQQLESAKWNALLSFEQDMNARRNRFSDIALKVTSESAQHGASYEEAKESYLNAVERLASAILNGQFPEDEMKTSYREHITNTIREYQDKFRVGTHYPRIVKLHEKWRD
;
A
#
# COMPACT_ATOMS: atom_id res chain seq x y z
N MET A 1 -53.79 35.80 45.65
CA MET A 1 -53.21 35.32 44.39
C MET A 1 -54.38 34.86 43.53
N SER A 2 -54.57 35.48 42.37
CA SER A 2 -55.66 35.16 41.45
C SER A 2 -55.39 33.82 40.75
N ASP A 3 -56.42 33.04 40.42
CA ASP A 3 -56.28 31.78 39.68
C ASP A 3 -55.56 31.95 38.32
N TYR A 4 -55.61 33.16 37.76
CA TYR A 4 -54.86 33.52 36.55
C TYR A 4 -53.35 33.64 36.82
N GLU A 5 -52.96 34.14 37.98
CA GLU A 5 -51.55 34.27 38.36
C GLU A 5 -50.94 32.89 38.58
N THR A 6 -51.65 31.97 39.24
CA THR A 6 -51.17 30.59 39.47
C THR A 6 -51.05 29.80 38.17
N GLN A 7 -52.03 29.89 37.25
CA GLN A 7 -51.93 29.26 35.93
C GLN A 7 -50.79 29.83 35.09
N SER A 8 -50.60 31.15 35.08
CA SER A 8 -49.52 31.78 34.33
C SER A 8 -48.12 31.37 34.83
N LEU A 9 -47.97 31.20 36.14
CA LEU A 9 -46.72 30.78 36.78
C LEU A 9 -46.41 29.31 36.48
N GLN A 10 -47.45 28.47 36.41
CA GLN A 10 -47.33 27.06 36.06
C GLN A 10 -46.90 26.88 34.59
N ILE A 11 -47.51 27.62 33.66
CA ILE A 11 -47.11 27.61 32.24
C ILE A 11 -45.66 28.08 32.06
N ALA A 12 -45.25 29.13 32.78
CA ALA A 12 -43.86 29.63 32.73
C ALA A 12 -42.85 28.59 33.24
N THR A 13 -43.21 27.85 34.29
CA THR A 13 -42.36 26.81 34.90
C THR A 13 -42.23 25.60 33.97
N ASP A 14 -43.34 25.14 33.38
CA ASP A 14 -43.34 24.04 32.42
C ASP A 14 -42.53 24.38 31.17
N THR A 15 -42.67 25.61 30.67
CA THR A 15 -41.91 26.12 29.53
C THR A 15 -40.41 26.15 29.84
N LEU A 16 -40.02 26.64 31.03
CA LEU A 16 -38.62 26.66 31.47
C LEU A 16 -38.03 25.25 31.57
N HIS A 17 -38.80 24.28 32.07
CA HIS A 17 -38.36 22.89 32.19
C HIS A 17 -38.11 22.25 30.82
N VAL A 18 -38.98 22.51 29.83
CA VAL A 18 -38.79 22.02 28.44
C VAL A 18 -37.52 22.59 27.82
N TYR A 19 -37.25 23.90 27.97
CA TYR A 19 -36.02 24.51 27.47
C TYR A 19 -34.77 23.94 28.17
N PHE A 20 -34.82 23.74 29.48
CA PHE A 20 -33.72 23.14 30.24
C PHE A 20 -33.34 21.75 29.72
N TRP A 21 -34.33 20.88 29.48
CA TRP A 21 -34.07 19.56 28.90
C TRP A 21 -33.55 19.63 27.47
N GLY A 22 -34.02 20.59 26.66
CA GLY A 22 -33.49 20.85 25.32
C GLY A 22 -32.01 21.23 25.31
N ASP A 23 -31.59 22.09 26.24
CA ASP A 23 -30.19 22.51 26.40
C ASP A 23 -29.30 21.34 26.85
N VAL A 24 -29.80 20.50 27.78
CA VAL A 24 -29.09 19.30 28.24
C VAL A 24 -28.87 18.32 27.08
N ILE A 25 -29.92 18.05 26.28
CA ILE A 25 -29.81 17.14 25.13
C ILE A 25 -28.79 17.69 24.11
N THR A 26 -28.84 18.99 23.83
CA THR A 26 -27.93 19.64 22.88
C THR A 26 -26.48 19.59 23.38
N ALA A 27 -26.25 19.81 24.67
CA ALA A 27 -24.94 19.70 25.30
C ALA A 27 -24.39 18.25 25.24
N CYS A 28 -25.24 17.25 25.51
CA CYS A 28 -24.85 15.84 25.39
C CYS A 28 -24.51 15.45 23.94
N ALA A 29 -25.28 15.94 22.95
CA ALA A 29 -25.01 15.69 21.54
C ALA A 29 -23.67 16.31 21.10
N LEU A 30 -23.35 17.52 21.58
CA LEU A 30 -22.07 18.17 21.32
C LEU A 30 -20.89 17.37 21.90
N LEU A 31 -21.02 16.90 23.15
CA LEU A 31 -20.00 16.06 23.78
C LEU A 31 -19.80 14.75 23.04
N ALA A 32 -20.89 14.09 22.62
CA ALA A 32 -20.82 12.87 21.82
C ALA A 32 -20.11 13.10 20.48
N ALA A 33 -20.37 14.22 19.81
CA ALA A 33 -19.69 14.58 18.56
C ALA A 33 -18.19 14.82 18.75
N ILE A 34 -17.78 15.50 19.82
CA ILE A 34 -16.37 15.72 20.16
C ILE A 34 -15.67 14.38 20.43
N CYS A 35 -16.28 13.52 21.24
CA CYS A 35 -15.78 12.17 21.52
C CYS A 35 -15.66 11.33 20.23
N GLY A 36 -16.68 11.38 19.36
CA GLY A 36 -16.66 10.69 18.07
C GLY A 36 -15.54 11.19 17.16
N GLY A 37 -15.33 12.50 17.07
CA GLY A 37 -14.23 13.10 16.33
C GLY A 37 -12.86 12.65 16.84
N PHE A 38 -12.69 12.58 18.17
CA PHE A 38 -11.47 12.06 18.78
C PHE A 38 -11.23 10.60 18.39
N VAL A 39 -12.24 9.73 18.55
CA VAL A 39 -12.12 8.31 18.16
C VAL A 39 -11.79 8.13 16.68
N ALA A 40 -12.42 8.90 15.79
CA ALA A 40 -12.13 8.88 14.36
C ALA A 40 -10.66 9.25 14.07
N PHE A 41 -10.14 10.28 14.73
CA PHE A 41 -8.74 10.69 14.60
C PHE A 41 -7.75 9.58 15.04
N PHE A 42 -8.00 8.93 16.18
CA PHE A 42 -7.16 7.81 16.62
C PHE A 42 -7.25 6.61 15.67
N THR A 43 -8.42 6.35 15.11
CA THR A 43 -8.65 5.26 14.17
C THR A 43 -7.87 5.49 12.88
N LEU A 44 -7.91 6.71 12.32
CA LEU A 44 -7.12 7.08 11.14
C LEU A 44 -5.62 6.93 11.39
N ARG A 45 -5.12 7.33 12.57
CA ARG A 45 -3.70 7.13 12.91
C ARG A 45 -3.32 5.65 12.98
N LYS A 46 -4.16 4.80 13.56
CA LYS A 46 -3.93 3.35 13.59
C LYS A 46 -3.94 2.74 12.18
N ILE A 47 -4.86 3.16 11.32
CA ILE A 47 -4.91 2.71 9.93
C ILE A 47 -3.64 3.13 9.17
N ALA A 48 -3.17 4.36 9.35
CA ALA A 48 -1.93 4.82 8.72
C ALA A 48 -0.73 3.95 9.12
N GLN A 49 -0.61 3.61 10.41
CA GLN A 49 0.45 2.72 10.90
C GLN A 49 0.31 1.28 10.36
N GLN A 50 -0.93 0.76 10.30
CA GLN A 50 -1.19 -0.55 9.73
C GLN A 50 -0.87 -0.60 8.23
N LEU A 51 -1.13 0.48 7.50
CA LEU A 51 -0.82 0.59 6.07
C LEU A 51 0.69 0.55 5.83
N GLU A 52 1.48 1.22 6.67
CA GLU A 52 2.94 1.16 6.58
C GLU A 52 3.47 -0.25 6.85
N SER A 53 2.97 -0.93 7.89
CA SER A 53 3.34 -2.33 8.15
C SER A 53 2.92 -3.26 7.00
N ALA A 54 1.72 -3.08 6.46
CA ALA A 54 1.23 -3.85 5.31
C ALA A 54 2.08 -3.63 4.06
N LYS A 55 2.53 -2.40 3.81
CA LYS A 55 3.47 -2.05 2.73
C LYS A 55 4.76 -2.85 2.85
N TRP A 56 5.37 -2.88 4.02
CA TRP A 56 6.61 -3.63 4.26
C TRP A 56 6.42 -5.15 4.15
N ASN A 57 5.31 -5.68 4.66
CA ASN A 57 4.97 -7.10 4.50
C ASN A 57 4.75 -7.47 3.02
N ALA A 58 4.14 -6.58 2.24
CA ALA A 58 3.96 -6.78 0.81
C ALA A 58 5.32 -6.80 0.08
N LEU A 59 6.26 -5.92 0.45
CA LEU A 59 7.62 -5.94 -0.09
C LEU A 59 8.34 -7.25 0.22
N LEU A 60 8.30 -7.70 1.48
CA LEU A 60 8.91 -8.97 1.89
C LEU A 60 8.33 -10.17 1.14
N SER A 61 7.01 -10.23 1.00
CA SER A 61 6.36 -11.29 0.23
C SER A 61 6.77 -11.25 -1.25
N PHE A 62 6.92 -10.05 -1.80
CA PHE A 62 7.37 -9.84 -3.16
C PHE A 62 8.83 -10.31 -3.35
N GLU A 63 9.72 -9.97 -2.42
CA GLU A 63 11.12 -10.42 -2.39
C GLU A 63 11.22 -11.94 -2.33
N GLN A 64 10.42 -12.58 -1.48
CA GLN A 64 10.36 -14.03 -1.36
C GLN A 64 9.90 -14.69 -2.67
N ASP A 65 8.85 -14.17 -3.30
CA ASP A 65 8.38 -14.67 -4.61
C ASP A 65 9.45 -14.50 -5.70
N MET A 66 10.09 -13.33 -5.76
CA MET A 66 11.14 -13.04 -6.73
C MET A 66 12.36 -13.98 -6.52
N ASN A 67 12.78 -14.18 -5.28
CA ASN A 67 13.88 -15.10 -4.95
C ASN A 67 13.51 -16.55 -5.26
N ALA A 68 12.28 -16.97 -4.99
CA ALA A 68 11.81 -18.31 -5.34
C ALA A 68 11.83 -18.55 -6.86
N ARG A 69 11.40 -17.57 -7.66
CA ARG A 69 11.47 -17.63 -9.13
C ARG A 69 12.91 -17.63 -9.62
N ARG A 70 13.78 -16.80 -9.02
CA ARG A 70 15.20 -16.75 -9.36
C ARG A 70 15.90 -18.09 -9.08
N ASN A 71 15.61 -18.72 -7.94
CA ASN A 71 16.15 -20.04 -7.60
C ASN A 71 15.68 -21.10 -8.60
N ARG A 72 14.38 -21.14 -8.92
CA ARG A 72 13.85 -22.05 -9.95
C ARG A 72 14.52 -21.84 -11.31
N PHE A 73 14.71 -20.59 -11.71
CA PHE A 73 15.39 -20.25 -12.95
C PHE A 73 16.84 -20.73 -12.94
N SER A 74 17.58 -20.50 -11.85
CA SER A 74 18.95 -20.98 -11.68
C SER A 74 19.04 -22.52 -11.70
N ASP A 75 18.12 -23.21 -11.03
CA ASP A 75 18.06 -24.67 -10.99
C ASP A 75 17.84 -25.26 -12.38
N ILE A 76 16.97 -24.63 -13.18
CA ILE A 76 16.71 -25.04 -14.57
C ILE A 76 17.90 -24.70 -15.46
N ALA A 77 18.57 -23.56 -15.25
CA ALA A 77 19.77 -23.17 -15.98
C ALA A 77 20.90 -24.22 -15.82
N LEU A 78 21.07 -24.76 -14.61
CA LEU A 78 22.02 -25.85 -14.35
C LEU A 78 21.67 -27.12 -15.13
N LYS A 79 20.37 -27.47 -15.21
CA LYS A 79 19.89 -28.65 -15.94
C LYS A 79 20.01 -28.50 -17.47
N VAL A 80 19.82 -27.29 -17.99
CA VAL A 80 20.05 -26.98 -19.42
C VAL A 80 21.52 -27.14 -19.79
N THR A 81 22.44 -26.82 -18.87
CA THR A 81 23.88 -26.99 -19.12
C THR A 81 24.25 -28.47 -19.34
N SER A 82 23.55 -29.41 -18.69
CA SER A 82 23.73 -30.84 -18.90
C SER A 82 22.90 -31.43 -20.05
N GLU A 83 21.66 -30.95 -20.25
CA GLU A 83 20.69 -31.53 -21.20
C GLU A 83 19.87 -30.45 -21.91
N SER A 84 20.54 -29.67 -22.77
CA SER A 84 19.98 -28.45 -23.39
C SER A 84 18.75 -28.68 -24.27
N ALA A 85 18.70 -29.80 -25.00
CA ALA A 85 17.61 -30.12 -25.92
C ALA A 85 16.28 -30.44 -25.21
N GLN A 86 16.34 -30.92 -23.96
CA GLN A 86 15.15 -31.35 -23.21
C GLN A 86 14.59 -30.24 -22.32
N HIS A 87 15.41 -29.28 -21.90
CA HIS A 87 15.04 -28.27 -20.90
C HIS A 87 15.02 -26.82 -21.43
N GLY A 88 15.33 -26.59 -22.71
CA GLY A 88 15.39 -25.25 -23.29
C GLY A 88 14.08 -24.45 -23.18
N ALA A 89 12.93 -25.09 -23.40
CA ALA A 89 11.62 -24.44 -23.27
C ALA A 89 11.33 -24.04 -21.80
N SER A 90 11.58 -24.94 -20.84
CA SER A 90 11.41 -24.68 -19.41
C SER A 90 12.32 -23.55 -18.92
N TYR A 91 13.49 -23.38 -19.53
CA TYR A 91 14.42 -22.30 -19.20
C TYR A 91 13.91 -20.93 -19.64
N GLU A 92 13.42 -20.81 -20.88
CA GLU A 92 12.82 -19.55 -21.35
C GLU A 92 11.60 -19.18 -20.51
N GLU A 93 10.73 -20.14 -20.18
CA GLU A 93 9.56 -19.90 -19.31
C GLU A 93 9.99 -19.42 -17.91
N ALA A 94 10.98 -20.07 -17.29
CA ALA A 94 11.47 -19.68 -15.98
C ALA A 94 12.14 -18.30 -16.00
N LYS A 95 12.88 -17.97 -17.07
CA LYS A 95 13.46 -16.65 -17.29
C LYS A 95 12.40 -15.57 -17.41
N GLU A 96 11.39 -15.80 -18.25
CA GLU A 96 10.26 -14.88 -18.41
C GLU A 96 9.50 -14.69 -17.10
N SER A 97 9.27 -15.76 -16.35
CA SER A 97 8.62 -15.71 -15.04
C SER A 97 9.39 -14.86 -14.02
N TYR A 98 10.73 -14.96 -14.02
CA TYR A 98 11.60 -14.13 -13.19
C TYR A 98 11.59 -12.66 -13.64
N LEU A 99 11.78 -12.38 -14.92
CA LEU A 99 11.77 -11.00 -15.44
C LEU A 99 10.42 -10.31 -15.25
N ASN A 100 9.31 -11.05 -15.38
CA ASN A 100 7.98 -10.56 -15.06
C ASN A 100 7.81 -10.19 -13.58
N ALA A 101 8.47 -10.90 -12.67
CA ALA A 101 8.50 -10.49 -11.27
C ALA A 101 9.25 -9.16 -11.17
N VAL A 102 10.49 -9.06 -11.67
CA VAL A 102 11.28 -7.83 -11.61
C VAL A 102 10.53 -6.62 -12.23
N GLU A 103 9.76 -6.82 -13.30
CA GLU A 103 8.92 -5.78 -13.92
C GLU A 103 7.80 -5.30 -12.99
N ARG A 104 7.17 -6.21 -12.24
CA ARG A 104 6.18 -5.86 -11.21
C ARG A 104 6.82 -5.07 -10.07
N LEU A 105 8.04 -5.42 -9.65
CA LEU A 105 8.79 -4.64 -8.66
C LEU A 105 9.01 -3.23 -9.17
N ALA A 106 9.52 -3.11 -10.40
CA ALA A 106 9.84 -1.83 -11.00
C ALA A 106 8.59 -0.96 -11.15
N SER A 107 7.47 -1.56 -11.54
CA SER A 107 6.16 -0.89 -11.59
C SER A 107 5.72 -0.38 -10.21
N ALA A 108 5.83 -1.20 -9.16
CA ALA A 108 5.45 -0.84 -7.80
C ALA A 108 6.26 0.35 -7.27
N ILE A 109 7.58 0.34 -7.51
CA ILE A 109 8.49 1.43 -7.13
C ILE A 109 8.13 2.71 -7.90
N LEU A 110 7.96 2.63 -9.23
CA LEU A 110 7.63 3.79 -10.06
C LEU A 110 6.27 4.42 -9.70
N ASN A 111 5.33 3.62 -9.19
CA ASN A 111 4.02 4.10 -8.74
C ASN A 111 4.03 4.64 -7.29
N GLY A 112 5.19 4.72 -6.64
CA GLY A 112 5.32 5.25 -5.28
C GLY A 112 4.76 4.33 -4.19
N GLN A 113 4.56 3.04 -4.49
CA GLN A 113 4.12 2.07 -3.48
C GLN A 113 5.20 1.81 -2.43
N PHE A 114 6.47 2.11 -2.76
CA PHE A 114 7.61 2.00 -1.86
C PHE A 114 8.43 3.30 -1.88
N PRO A 115 9.13 3.66 -0.78
CA PRO A 115 10.00 4.83 -0.75
C PRO A 115 11.14 4.67 -1.76
N GLU A 116 11.21 5.56 -2.74
CA GLU A 116 12.13 5.42 -3.87
C GLU A 116 13.60 5.46 -3.45
N ASP A 117 13.98 6.32 -2.49
CA ASP A 117 15.37 6.47 -2.05
C ASP A 117 15.91 5.18 -1.40
N GLU A 118 15.08 4.54 -0.56
CA GLU A 118 15.40 3.26 0.06
C GLU A 118 15.48 2.15 -1.01
N MET A 119 14.54 2.13 -1.96
CA MET A 119 14.54 1.15 -3.04
C MET A 119 15.72 1.34 -4.00
N LYS A 120 16.11 2.57 -4.32
CA LYS A 120 17.29 2.88 -5.15
C LYS A 120 18.55 2.32 -4.47
N THR A 121 18.68 2.47 -3.16
CA THR A 121 19.82 1.95 -2.41
C THR A 121 19.88 0.42 -2.46
N SER A 122 18.76 -0.26 -2.24
CA SER A 122 18.72 -1.73 -2.16
C SER A 122 18.72 -2.43 -3.53
N TYR A 123 18.09 -1.85 -4.55
CA TYR A 123 17.79 -2.54 -5.81
C TYR A 123 18.51 -2.00 -7.05
N ARG A 124 19.16 -0.83 -6.98
CA ARG A 124 19.81 -0.24 -8.17
C ARG A 124 20.82 -1.19 -8.80
N GLU A 125 21.67 -1.81 -7.98
CA GLU A 125 22.65 -2.77 -8.48
C GLU A 125 21.98 -4.01 -9.08
N HIS A 126 20.96 -4.55 -8.41
CA HIS A 126 20.22 -5.71 -8.88
C HIS A 126 19.55 -5.47 -10.26
N ILE A 127 18.87 -4.34 -10.42
CA ILE A 127 18.23 -3.94 -11.69
C ILE A 127 19.29 -3.73 -12.78
N THR A 128 20.38 -3.03 -12.45
CA THR A 128 21.48 -2.79 -13.40
C THR A 128 22.11 -4.10 -13.87
N ASN A 129 22.35 -5.04 -12.96
CA ASN A 129 22.92 -6.34 -13.28
C ASN A 129 21.95 -7.19 -14.11
N THR A 130 20.65 -7.16 -13.78
CA THR A 130 19.62 -7.88 -14.56
C THR A 130 19.56 -7.38 -16.00
N ILE A 131 19.63 -6.06 -16.23
CA ILE A 131 19.66 -5.49 -17.59
C ILE A 131 20.94 -5.89 -18.33
N ARG A 132 22.09 -5.90 -17.63
CA ARG A 132 23.37 -6.30 -18.22
C ARG A 132 23.43 -7.78 -18.57
N GLU A 133 22.80 -8.64 -17.78
CA GLU A 133 22.79 -10.09 -17.98
C GLU A 133 21.87 -10.50 -19.15
N TYR A 134 20.71 -9.85 -19.29
CA TYR A 134 19.71 -10.17 -20.32
C TYR A 134 19.50 -9.03 -21.33
N GLN A 135 20.59 -8.43 -21.82
CA GLN A 135 20.54 -7.27 -22.73
C GLN A 135 19.67 -7.50 -23.98
N ASP A 136 19.56 -8.74 -24.45
CA ASP A 136 18.72 -9.14 -25.57
C ASP A 136 17.22 -8.87 -25.31
N LYS A 137 16.77 -8.98 -24.06
CA LYS A 137 15.38 -8.78 -23.66
C LYS A 137 15.01 -7.31 -23.42
N PHE A 138 15.99 -6.41 -23.26
CA PHE A 138 15.78 -4.99 -22.93
C PHE A 138 16.02 -4.02 -24.09
N ARG A 139 15.91 -4.49 -25.33
CA ARG A 139 16.04 -3.67 -26.54
C ARG A 139 14.81 -2.79 -26.78
N VAL A 140 14.88 -1.93 -27.81
CA VAL A 140 13.76 -1.06 -28.24
C VAL A 140 12.51 -1.90 -28.47
N GLY A 141 11.39 -1.53 -27.82
CA GLY A 141 10.15 -2.30 -27.86
C GLY A 141 10.08 -3.47 -26.87
N THR A 142 10.93 -3.48 -25.83
CA THR A 142 10.93 -4.51 -24.79
C THR A 142 9.54 -4.74 -24.16
N HIS A 143 9.26 -6.00 -23.81
CA HIS A 143 8.12 -6.38 -22.98
C HIS A 143 8.25 -5.91 -21.52
N TYR A 144 9.41 -5.37 -21.13
CA TYR A 144 9.73 -4.95 -19.77
C TYR A 144 10.06 -3.44 -19.67
N PRO A 145 9.14 -2.54 -20.07
CA PRO A 145 9.40 -1.11 -20.13
C PRO A 145 9.61 -0.47 -18.75
N ARG A 146 9.04 -1.02 -17.67
CA ARG A 146 9.17 -0.42 -16.32
C ARG A 146 10.55 -0.63 -15.74
N ILE A 147 11.18 -1.79 -15.97
CA ILE A 147 12.57 -2.03 -15.60
C ILE A 147 13.50 -1.00 -16.25
N VAL A 148 13.35 -0.79 -17.56
CA VAL A 148 14.18 0.17 -18.31
C VAL A 148 13.97 1.58 -17.79
N LYS A 149 12.71 2.00 -17.63
CA LYS A 149 12.36 3.33 -17.11
C LYS A 149 12.91 3.56 -15.70
N LEU A 150 12.83 2.57 -14.82
CA LEU A 150 13.37 2.66 -13.47
C LEU A 150 14.89 2.78 -13.48
N HIS A 151 15.56 1.97 -14.31
CA HIS A 151 17.01 2.03 -14.46
C HIS A 151 17.48 3.39 -14.99
N GLU A 152 16.81 3.95 -16.00
CA GLU A 152 17.09 5.29 -16.51
C GLU A 152 16.93 6.35 -15.43
N LYS A 153 15.82 6.30 -14.68
CA LYS A 153 15.54 7.23 -13.57
C LYS A 153 16.59 7.16 -12.45
N TRP A 154 17.18 6.00 -12.21
CA TRP A 154 18.22 5.82 -11.18
C TRP A 154 19.65 6.03 -11.67
N ARG A 155 19.83 6.20 -12.99
CA ARG A 155 21.10 6.56 -13.61
C ARG A 155 21.34 8.06 -13.56
N ASP A 156 20.26 8.84 -13.64
CA ASP A 156 20.23 10.26 -13.30
C ASP A 156 20.44 10.47 -11.77
#